data_AF-A0A8T7LXZ2-F1
#
_entry.id   AF-A0A8T7LXZ2-F1
#
_cell.length_a   1.000
_cell.length_b   1.000
_cell.length_c   1.000
_cell.angle_alpha   90.00
_cell.angle_beta   90.00
_cell.angle_gamma   90.00
#
_symmetry.space_group_name_H-M   'P 1'
#
loop_
_entity.id
_entity.type
_entity.pdbx_description
1 polymer ?
#
loop_
_entity_poly.entity_id
_entity_poly.type
_entity_poly.pdbx_seq_one_letter_code
_entity_poly.pdbx_strand_id
1 'polypeptide(L)'
;MVIDFNNVDQSAEQLIALSGDSFFSVEKNPNLGNFHWTKPEFSLNYQYLASGDYLLSLWLVPPERAKPEPLTIKVNNQPLTTLTPEVAGKYEVIIPAANIKDNSLNIQFQITPLVVKGDQRDQLGLVLTRFELERLSSNFNLPPRTLLISIGFLELFWFLVIIGFYPQLWRWQFWLANLIAFILSVLLLLFQFNTQPLSLQVNLNNIPDDFGRLLIIEYSLLLCVWLANMLLKWLGRRKEQRVTIENQSIISSLSGLRYIAALLVFFYHLPVNNDIAPELYHIVRSGYIGVSLFYVLSGFILCYNYFPTLGKRLKGNLWNFWLARFARVYPMYLLTLLLSQLLKNSLQQVDPWVSLAHLLALQSYIPDSALVLYVYNGPSWSVSVELFFYALFPLLLYLTVKYLRTAAQLILFAALIWVTQIVWITLSADWSSNFKDFIFYRFGPGRLCEFLIGILIGRLFLLCRDKPIGKWEQRLVSVVVFAGVIGTIYIMSLEKTVLTAYRYGIIYAPAFAILIFWLARYKTRTRSFLSAPSLVLLGEASYSFYLLQDLVIRALTNDYRNSAEGIWNYLLLGGLIIANSSVSILAFRWYETPVRIWLRNRFKR
;
A
#
# COMPACT_ATOMS: atom_id res chain seq x y z
N MET A 1 -22.62 22.91 -5.06
CA MET A 1 -21.24 22.63 -5.48
C MET A 1 -20.49 21.95 -4.35
N VAL A 2 -20.48 20.61 -4.34
CA VAL A 2 -19.49 19.83 -3.60
C VAL A 2 -18.55 19.31 -4.68
N ILE A 3 -17.39 19.95 -4.79
CA ILE A 3 -16.27 19.44 -5.57
C ILE A 3 -15.53 18.51 -4.62
N ASP A 4 -15.55 17.20 -4.90
CA ASP A 4 -14.80 16.20 -4.16
C ASP A 4 -13.39 16.10 -4.76
N PHE A 5 -12.42 16.73 -4.09
CA PHE A 5 -11.02 16.82 -4.52
C PHE A 5 -10.19 15.58 -4.16
N ASN A 6 -10.70 14.37 -4.40
CA ASN A 6 -9.96 13.17 -4.02
C ASN A 6 -9.21 12.45 -5.15
N ASN A 7 -9.30 12.87 -6.42
CA ASN A 7 -8.51 12.25 -7.49
C ASN A 7 -8.45 13.06 -8.81
N VAL A 8 -7.87 14.26 -8.81
CA VAL A 8 -7.46 14.91 -10.06
C VAL A 8 -6.00 15.31 -9.95
N ASP A 9 -5.19 14.74 -10.85
CA ASP A 9 -3.79 15.10 -11.06
C ASP A 9 -3.65 16.62 -11.15
N GLN A 10 -2.79 17.19 -10.30
CA GLN A 10 -2.42 18.61 -10.29
C GLN A 10 -1.50 18.96 -11.47
N SER A 11 -1.94 18.71 -12.70
CA SER A 11 -1.38 19.35 -13.89
C SER A 11 -2.45 20.00 -14.78
N ALA A 12 -3.64 20.24 -14.23
CA ALA A 12 -4.65 21.09 -14.84
C ALA A 12 -5.05 22.20 -13.86
N GLU A 13 -4.36 23.34 -13.91
CA GLU A 13 -4.93 24.58 -13.43
C GLU A 13 -6.21 24.86 -14.24
N GLN A 14 -7.39 24.54 -13.68
CA GLN A 14 -8.66 24.97 -14.25
C GLN A 14 -9.13 26.21 -13.52
N LEU A 15 -8.70 27.35 -14.07
CA LEU A 15 -9.39 28.63 -13.91
C LEU A 15 -10.85 28.45 -14.33
N ILE A 16 -11.77 28.49 -13.36
CA ILE A 16 -13.14 28.93 -13.63
C ILE A 16 -13.05 30.43 -13.92
N ALA A 17 -12.80 30.79 -15.18
CA ALA A 17 -12.94 32.16 -15.64
C ALA A 17 -14.45 32.47 -15.73
N LEU A 18 -15.00 33.08 -14.68
CA LEU A 18 -16.27 33.81 -14.77
C LEU A 18 -15.99 35.12 -15.51
N SER A 19 -16.05 35.10 -16.84
CA SER A 19 -15.96 36.31 -17.65
C SER A 19 -17.35 36.94 -17.83
N GLY A 20 -17.52 38.15 -17.28
CA GLY A 20 -18.47 39.16 -17.77
C GLY A 20 -19.91 39.05 -17.30
N ASP A 21 -20.29 39.93 -16.38
CA ASP A 21 -21.64 40.47 -16.11
C ASP A 21 -22.84 39.51 -16.19
N SER A 22 -23.18 38.83 -15.09
CA SER A 22 -24.55 38.82 -14.52
C SER A 22 -24.69 37.86 -13.31
N PHE A 23 -25.42 38.36 -12.31
CA PHE A 23 -25.76 37.78 -11.01
C PHE A 23 -26.27 36.32 -11.05
N PHE A 24 -25.78 35.47 -10.15
CA PHE A 24 -26.44 34.23 -9.74
C PHE A 24 -26.57 34.18 -8.21
N SER A 25 -27.81 34.00 -7.72
CA SER A 25 -28.09 33.56 -6.36
C SER A 25 -28.11 32.03 -6.31
N VAL A 26 -27.46 31.46 -5.30
CA VAL A 26 -27.50 30.03 -4.97
C VAL A 26 -28.27 29.90 -3.66
N GLU A 27 -29.51 29.39 -3.72
CA GLU A 27 -30.22 28.99 -2.51
C GLU A 27 -29.86 27.54 -2.17
N LYS A 28 -29.17 27.37 -1.03
CA LYS A 28 -28.68 26.10 -0.52
C LYS A 28 -29.76 25.47 0.37
N ASN A 29 -30.48 24.46 -0.12
CA ASN A 29 -31.27 23.61 0.79
C ASN A 29 -30.30 22.66 1.53
N PRO A 30 -30.23 22.70 2.87
CA PRO A 30 -29.13 22.11 3.64
C PRO A 30 -29.09 20.56 3.67
N ASN A 31 -30.04 19.86 3.05
CA ASN A 31 -30.13 18.40 3.21
C ASN A 31 -29.77 17.53 1.99
N LEU A 32 -29.54 18.05 0.77
CA LEU A 32 -28.97 17.30 -0.37
C LEU A 32 -28.60 18.29 -1.49
N GLY A 33 -27.41 18.18 -2.07
CA GLY A 33 -26.84 19.12 -3.03
C GLY A 33 -27.42 19.04 -4.45
N ASN A 34 -28.69 19.39 -4.63
CA ASN A 34 -29.30 19.49 -5.96
C ASN A 34 -28.94 20.82 -6.63
N PHE A 35 -28.59 20.79 -7.91
CA PHE A 35 -28.44 21.99 -8.74
C PHE A 35 -29.74 22.22 -9.52
N HIS A 36 -30.41 23.34 -9.24
CA HIS A 36 -31.51 23.83 -10.07
C HIS A 36 -30.95 24.79 -11.11
N TRP A 37 -31.23 24.52 -12.38
CA TRP A 37 -30.69 25.29 -13.48
C TRP A 37 -31.82 25.94 -14.29
N THR A 38 -31.77 27.26 -14.44
CA THR A 38 -32.84 28.10 -15.00
C THR A 38 -32.54 28.64 -16.40
N LYS A 39 -31.35 28.36 -16.96
CA LYS A 39 -30.98 28.74 -18.34
C LYS A 39 -30.99 27.49 -19.24
N PRO A 40 -31.13 27.63 -20.57
CA PRO A 40 -31.20 26.50 -21.50
C PRO A 40 -29.83 25.91 -21.91
N GLU A 41 -28.70 26.60 -21.65
CA GLU A 41 -27.32 26.13 -21.95
C GLU A 41 -26.27 26.33 -20.82
N PHE A 42 -25.54 25.26 -20.46
CA PHE A 42 -24.50 25.22 -19.42
C PHE A 42 -23.28 24.49 -19.96
N SER A 43 -22.07 24.95 -19.61
CA SER A 43 -20.82 24.41 -20.15
C SER A 43 -19.78 24.12 -19.06
N LEU A 44 -19.03 23.03 -19.27
CA LEU A 44 -17.87 22.61 -18.47
C LEU A 44 -16.63 22.63 -19.35
N ASN A 45 -15.59 23.33 -18.92
CA ASN A 45 -14.34 23.43 -19.66
C ASN A 45 -13.23 22.68 -18.93
N TYR A 46 -12.68 21.67 -19.58
CA TYR A 46 -11.50 20.95 -19.11
C TYR A 46 -10.28 21.32 -19.93
N GLN A 47 -9.15 21.54 -19.26
CA GLN A 47 -7.84 21.75 -19.88
C GLN A 47 -6.85 20.69 -19.39
N TYR A 48 -5.83 20.42 -20.20
CA TYR A 48 -4.73 19.46 -19.95
C TYR A 48 -5.17 17.98 -19.86
N LEU A 49 -6.14 17.58 -20.70
CA LEU A 49 -6.56 16.18 -20.78
C LEU A 49 -5.58 15.34 -21.60
N ALA A 50 -5.26 14.14 -21.09
CA ALA A 50 -4.50 13.15 -21.83
C ALA A 50 -5.32 12.61 -23.02
N SER A 51 -4.66 12.21 -24.11
CA SER A 51 -5.33 11.62 -25.28
C SER A 51 -5.98 10.28 -24.95
N GLY A 52 -7.26 10.11 -25.25
CA GLY A 52 -7.98 8.86 -25.02
C GLY A 52 -9.49 9.06 -25.04
N ASP A 53 -10.23 7.97 -25.05
CA ASP A 53 -11.69 8.01 -24.89
C ASP A 53 -12.03 8.28 -23.43
N TYR A 54 -13.13 9.01 -23.19
CA TYR A 54 -13.61 9.31 -21.85
C TYR A 54 -15.05 8.86 -21.69
N LEU A 55 -15.39 8.36 -20.51
CA LEU A 55 -16.75 8.03 -20.09
C LEU A 55 -17.30 9.18 -19.24
N LEU A 56 -18.32 9.86 -19.75
CA LEU A 56 -19.11 10.84 -19.01
C LEU A 56 -20.30 10.13 -18.36
N SER A 57 -20.35 10.12 -17.03
CA SER A 57 -21.48 9.60 -16.24
C SER A 57 -22.30 10.76 -15.67
N LEU A 58 -23.63 10.72 -15.82
CA LEU A 58 -24.57 11.75 -15.36
C LEU A 58 -25.66 11.10 -14.51
N TRP A 59 -25.98 11.67 -13.34
CA TRP A 59 -27.10 11.23 -12.50
C TRP A 59 -28.23 12.25 -12.61
N LEU A 60 -29.26 11.86 -13.37
CA LEU A 60 -30.36 12.72 -13.75
C LEU A 60 -31.65 12.28 -13.05
N VAL A 61 -32.46 13.26 -12.64
CA VAL A 61 -33.81 13.05 -12.11
C VAL A 61 -34.80 13.82 -12.98
N PRO A 62 -35.71 13.15 -13.70
CA PRO A 62 -36.73 13.81 -14.51
C PRO A 62 -37.84 14.44 -13.64
N PRO A 63 -38.59 15.42 -14.16
CA PRO A 63 -39.68 16.07 -13.43
C PRO A 63 -40.84 15.11 -13.15
N GLU A 64 -41.44 15.19 -11.94
CA GLU A 64 -42.48 14.25 -11.49
C GLU A 64 -43.79 14.30 -12.29
N ARG A 65 -44.10 15.42 -12.96
CA ARG A 65 -45.43 15.66 -13.58
C ARG A 65 -45.38 16.06 -15.06
N ALA A 66 -44.21 16.02 -15.69
CA ALA A 66 -44.03 16.49 -17.07
C ALA A 66 -43.26 15.48 -17.93
N LYS A 67 -43.44 15.58 -19.27
CA LYS A 67 -42.63 14.78 -20.21
C LYS A 67 -41.16 15.20 -20.09
N PRO A 68 -40.21 14.25 -20.05
CA PRO A 68 -38.80 14.57 -19.91
C PRO A 68 -38.30 15.37 -21.11
N GLU A 69 -37.62 16.48 -20.83
CA GLU A 69 -37.01 17.32 -21.86
C GLU A 69 -35.74 16.66 -22.41
N PRO A 70 -35.50 16.70 -23.74
CA PRO A 70 -34.27 16.17 -24.31
C PRO A 70 -33.07 17.04 -23.90
N LEU A 71 -32.07 16.37 -23.31
CA LEU A 71 -30.77 16.92 -22.95
C LEU A 71 -29.77 16.62 -24.06
N THR A 72 -29.43 17.61 -24.87
CA THR A 72 -28.37 17.52 -25.87
C THR A 72 -27.01 17.81 -25.24
N ILE A 73 -26.08 16.88 -25.40
CA ILE A 73 -24.69 17.01 -24.97
C ILE A 73 -23.85 17.37 -26.21
N LYS A 74 -23.16 18.49 -26.16
CA LYS A 74 -22.20 18.92 -27.17
C LYS A 74 -20.79 18.84 -26.60
N VAL A 75 -19.83 18.52 -27.46
CA VAL A 75 -18.40 18.57 -27.16
C VAL A 75 -17.73 19.52 -28.15
N ASN A 76 -17.02 20.54 -27.65
CA ASN A 76 -16.34 21.54 -28.47
C ASN A 76 -17.27 22.16 -29.54
N ASN A 77 -18.48 22.55 -29.11
CA ASN A 77 -19.58 23.08 -29.94
C ASN A 77 -20.16 22.11 -30.99
N GLN A 78 -19.79 20.83 -30.99
CA GLN A 78 -20.34 19.81 -31.88
C GLN A 78 -21.29 18.88 -31.10
N PRO A 79 -22.50 18.56 -31.62
CA PRO A 79 -23.42 17.65 -30.95
C PRO A 79 -22.81 16.25 -30.86
N LEU A 80 -22.75 15.69 -29.64
CA LEU A 80 -22.28 14.34 -29.38
C LEU A 80 -23.45 13.36 -29.29
N THR A 81 -24.42 13.65 -28.42
CA THR A 81 -25.61 12.80 -28.24
C THR A 81 -26.75 13.60 -27.61
N THR A 82 -27.97 13.05 -27.63
CA THR A 82 -29.13 13.60 -26.92
C THR A 82 -29.74 12.51 -26.04
N LEU A 83 -29.91 12.81 -24.76
CA LEU A 83 -30.52 11.94 -23.76
C LEU A 83 -31.94 12.41 -23.46
N THR A 84 -32.88 11.48 -23.34
CA THR A 84 -34.25 11.77 -22.89
C THR A 84 -34.51 10.95 -21.63
N PRO A 85 -34.10 11.44 -20.45
CA PRO A 85 -34.12 10.64 -19.24
C PRO A 85 -35.54 10.42 -18.74
N GLU A 86 -36.08 9.21 -18.90
CA GLU A 86 -37.45 8.86 -18.47
C GLU A 86 -37.55 8.41 -17.01
N VAL A 87 -36.44 7.99 -16.41
CA VAL A 87 -36.37 7.49 -15.03
C VAL A 87 -35.18 8.13 -14.31
N ALA A 88 -35.29 8.35 -13.01
CA ALA A 88 -34.15 8.79 -12.21
C ALA A 88 -33.03 7.73 -12.24
N GLY A 89 -31.82 8.09 -12.64
CA GLY A 89 -30.76 7.09 -12.82
C GLY A 89 -29.44 7.63 -13.38
N LYS A 90 -28.48 6.70 -13.53
CA LYS A 90 -27.16 6.96 -14.13
C LYS A 90 -27.26 6.82 -15.65
N TYR A 91 -26.77 7.82 -16.38
CA TYR A 91 -26.66 7.86 -17.83
C TYR A 91 -25.19 8.01 -18.23
N GLU A 92 -24.73 7.17 -19.14
CA GLU A 92 -23.32 7.11 -19.56
C GLU A 92 -23.16 7.43 -21.04
N VAL A 93 -22.18 8.28 -21.35
CA VAL A 93 -21.88 8.73 -22.70
C VAL A 93 -20.38 8.68 -22.93
N ILE A 94 -19.97 8.01 -24.02
CA ILE A 94 -18.56 7.95 -24.41
C ILE A 94 -18.22 9.19 -25.24
N ILE A 95 -17.16 9.89 -24.84
CA ILE A 95 -16.54 10.98 -25.58
C ILE A 95 -15.31 10.40 -26.29
N PRO A 96 -15.34 10.26 -27.63
CA PRO A 96 -14.21 9.74 -28.38
C PRO A 96 -13.00 10.69 -28.30
N ALA A 97 -11.80 10.13 -28.34
CA ALA A 97 -10.53 10.89 -28.32
C ALA A 97 -10.47 11.94 -29.45
N ALA A 98 -11.08 11.67 -30.61
CA ALA A 98 -11.16 12.57 -31.75
C ALA A 98 -11.88 13.90 -31.45
N ASN A 99 -12.70 13.94 -30.40
CA ASN A 99 -13.46 15.12 -30.02
C ASN A 99 -12.68 16.02 -29.04
N ILE A 100 -11.51 15.60 -28.55
CA ILE A 100 -10.61 16.39 -27.72
C ILE A 100 -9.70 17.21 -28.63
N LYS A 101 -9.73 18.54 -28.51
CA LYS A 101 -8.91 19.45 -29.32
C LYS A 101 -7.96 20.22 -28.41
N ASP A 102 -6.68 20.26 -28.79
CA ASP A 102 -5.64 21.03 -28.09
C ASP A 102 -5.53 20.71 -26.58
N ASN A 103 -5.65 19.42 -26.21
CA ASN A 103 -5.71 18.93 -24.83
C ASN A 103 -6.82 19.60 -23.99
N SER A 104 -7.85 20.11 -24.64
CA SER A 104 -9.00 20.75 -24.01
C SER A 104 -10.31 20.11 -24.44
N LEU A 105 -11.27 20.10 -23.53
CA LEU A 105 -12.59 19.51 -23.72
C LEU A 105 -13.64 20.45 -23.13
N ASN A 106 -14.43 21.09 -23.98
CA ASN A 106 -15.63 21.82 -23.59
C ASN A 106 -16.84 20.91 -23.74
N ILE A 107 -17.52 20.58 -22.65
CA ILE A 107 -18.77 19.81 -22.65
C ILE A 107 -19.91 20.80 -22.39
N GLN A 108 -20.85 20.91 -23.32
CA GLN A 108 -22.03 21.76 -23.17
C GLN A 108 -23.28 20.90 -23.05
N PHE A 109 -24.13 21.27 -22.12
CA PHE A 109 -25.44 20.70 -21.88
C PHE A 109 -26.48 21.71 -22.35
N GLN A 110 -27.30 21.30 -23.30
CA GLN A 110 -28.39 22.12 -23.83
C GLN A 110 -29.71 21.40 -23.62
N ILE A 111 -30.63 22.07 -22.94
CA ILE A 111 -32.01 21.61 -22.79
C ILE A 111 -32.85 22.39 -23.80
N THR A 112 -33.61 21.68 -24.62
CA THR A 112 -34.60 22.33 -25.50
C THR A 112 -35.90 22.45 -24.72
N PRO A 113 -36.28 23.65 -24.25
CA PRO A 113 -37.47 23.80 -23.40
C PRO A 113 -38.72 23.42 -24.20
N LEU A 114 -39.56 22.56 -23.60
CA LEU A 114 -40.89 22.30 -24.15
C LEU A 114 -41.72 23.58 -23.97
N VAL A 115 -42.28 24.12 -25.06
CA VAL A 115 -43.16 25.29 -24.99
C VAL A 115 -44.45 24.89 -24.28
N VAL A 116 -44.53 25.14 -22.96
CA VAL A 116 -45.75 24.95 -22.17
C VAL A 116 -46.47 26.30 -22.05
N LYS A 117 -47.74 26.33 -22.50
CA LYS A 117 -48.64 27.47 -22.28
C LYS A 117 -49.17 27.42 -20.84
N GLY A 118 -48.79 28.39 -19.99
CA GLY A 118 -49.39 28.60 -18.67
C GLY A 118 -48.40 28.75 -17.50
N ASP A 119 -48.94 28.92 -16.30
CA ASP A 119 -48.24 29.30 -15.05
C ASP A 119 -47.54 28.14 -14.31
N GLN A 120 -47.18 27.07 -15.02
CA GLN A 120 -46.54 25.87 -14.43
C GLN A 120 -45.02 25.82 -14.58
N ARG A 121 -44.32 26.94 -14.37
CA ARG A 121 -42.86 27.01 -14.56
C ARG A 121 -42.06 26.26 -13.49
N ASP A 122 -42.63 26.07 -12.29
CA ASP A 122 -41.92 25.48 -11.14
C ASP A 122 -41.93 23.93 -11.12
N GLN A 123 -42.59 23.28 -12.09
CA GLN A 123 -42.70 21.81 -12.17
C GLN A 123 -41.98 21.21 -13.40
N LEU A 124 -41.22 22.03 -14.13
CA LEU A 124 -40.57 21.68 -15.38
C LEU A 124 -39.06 21.87 -15.23
N GLY A 125 -38.35 20.82 -14.81
CA GLY A 125 -36.90 20.88 -14.70
C GLY A 125 -36.26 19.50 -14.61
N LEU A 126 -35.22 19.29 -15.41
CA LEU A 126 -34.32 18.16 -15.26
C LEU A 126 -33.30 18.48 -14.17
N VAL A 127 -33.19 17.63 -13.14
CA VAL A 127 -32.23 17.84 -12.05
C VAL A 127 -31.00 16.97 -12.28
N LEU A 128 -29.82 17.60 -12.40
CA LEU A 128 -28.53 16.93 -12.37
C LEU A 128 -28.02 16.89 -10.92
N THR A 129 -27.86 15.68 -10.39
CA THR A 129 -27.45 15.46 -8.99
C THR A 129 -25.95 15.21 -8.85
N ARG A 130 -25.34 14.57 -9.86
CA ARG A 130 -23.90 14.26 -9.92
C ARG A 130 -23.46 14.12 -11.37
N PHE A 131 -22.20 14.40 -11.66
CA PHE A 131 -21.55 13.97 -12.89
C PHE A 131 -20.12 13.49 -12.61
N GLU A 132 -19.59 12.60 -13.44
CA GLU A 132 -18.21 12.12 -13.40
C GLU A 132 -17.66 11.98 -14.81
N LEU A 133 -16.36 12.21 -14.97
CA LEU A 133 -15.64 12.01 -16.22
C LEU A 133 -14.45 11.09 -15.93
N GLU A 134 -14.47 9.88 -16.49
CA GLU A 134 -13.42 8.88 -16.31
C GLU A 134 -12.75 8.60 -17.65
N ARG A 135 -11.42 8.47 -17.69
CA ARG A 135 -10.73 8.07 -18.92
C ARG A 135 -10.94 6.58 -19.13
N LEU A 136 -11.53 6.19 -20.26
CA LEU A 136 -11.60 4.79 -20.67
C LEU A 136 -10.19 4.35 -21.03
N SER A 137 -9.64 3.41 -20.26
CA SER A 137 -8.37 2.79 -20.60
C SER A 137 -8.55 2.07 -21.93
N SER A 138 -8.02 2.63 -23.02
CA SER A 138 -7.80 1.88 -24.25
C SER A 138 -7.03 0.61 -23.88
N ASN A 139 -7.47 -0.54 -24.39
CA ASN A 139 -6.79 -1.83 -24.26
C ASN A 139 -5.29 -1.66 -24.13
N PHE A 140 -4.74 -2.24 -23.07
CA PHE A 140 -3.35 -2.15 -22.64
C PHE A 140 -2.40 -2.72 -23.71
N ASN A 141 -2.13 -1.96 -24.77
CA ASN A 141 -0.96 -2.17 -25.60
C ASN A 141 0.21 -1.51 -24.89
N LEU A 142 0.79 -2.22 -23.90
CA LEU A 142 2.18 -1.99 -23.52
C LEU A 142 3.01 -2.03 -24.81
N PRO A 143 3.86 -1.02 -25.12
CA PRO A 143 4.78 -1.15 -26.23
C PRO A 143 5.62 -2.43 -26.00
N PRO A 144 5.53 -3.45 -26.88
CA PRO A 144 6.08 -4.79 -26.64
C PRO A 144 7.56 -4.77 -26.29
N ARG A 145 8.28 -3.74 -26.75
CA ARG A 145 9.70 -3.52 -26.50
C ARG A 145 10.03 -3.37 -25.01
N THR A 146 9.22 -2.71 -24.19
CA THR A 146 9.58 -2.43 -22.78
C THR A 146 9.44 -3.68 -21.91
N LEU A 147 8.45 -4.53 -22.20
CA LEU A 147 8.28 -5.82 -21.53
C LEU A 147 9.38 -6.82 -21.96
N LEU A 148 9.70 -6.88 -23.26
CA LEU A 148 10.81 -7.68 -23.80
C LEU A 148 12.18 -7.24 -23.27
N ILE A 149 12.42 -5.93 -23.15
CA ILE A 149 13.65 -5.39 -22.55
C ILE A 149 13.71 -5.74 -21.06
N SER A 150 12.59 -5.65 -20.32
CA SER A 150 12.55 -5.97 -18.89
C SER A 150 12.78 -7.47 -18.62
N ILE A 151 12.19 -8.34 -19.43
CA ILE A 151 12.40 -9.80 -19.36
C ILE A 151 13.83 -10.15 -19.78
N GLY A 152 14.31 -9.59 -20.89
CA GLY A 152 15.68 -9.78 -21.36
C GLY A 152 16.73 -9.29 -20.37
N PHE A 153 16.49 -8.17 -19.67
CA PHE A 153 17.36 -7.70 -18.59
C PHE A 153 17.31 -8.61 -17.36
N LEU A 154 16.13 -9.11 -16.97
CA LEU A 154 16.01 -10.07 -15.85
C LEU A 154 16.74 -11.37 -16.15
N GLU A 155 16.62 -11.90 -17.37
CA GLU A 155 17.29 -13.14 -17.79
C GLU A 155 18.80 -12.94 -17.96
N LEU A 156 19.25 -11.85 -18.59
CA LEU A 156 20.67 -11.50 -18.70
C LEU A 156 21.30 -11.23 -17.32
N PHE A 157 20.54 -10.62 -16.40
CA PHE A 157 20.95 -10.39 -15.02
C PHE A 157 21.08 -11.70 -14.25
N TRP A 158 20.11 -12.63 -14.37
CA TRP A 158 20.23 -13.97 -13.79
C TRP A 158 21.40 -14.75 -14.39
N PHE A 159 21.64 -14.63 -15.70
CA PHE A 159 22.79 -15.20 -16.38
C PHE A 159 24.13 -14.69 -15.80
N LEU A 160 24.27 -13.38 -15.60
CA LEU A 160 25.45 -12.76 -14.99
C LEU A 160 25.60 -13.08 -13.49
N VAL A 161 24.51 -13.16 -12.74
CA VAL A 161 24.48 -13.58 -11.34
C VAL A 161 24.92 -15.04 -11.19
N ILE A 162 24.50 -15.93 -12.08
CA ILE A 162 24.93 -17.33 -12.07
C ILE A 162 26.43 -17.46 -12.39
N ILE A 163 26.93 -16.66 -13.35
CA ILE A 163 28.36 -16.60 -13.70
C ILE A 163 29.22 -16.08 -12.53
N GLY A 164 28.75 -15.03 -11.83
CA GLY A 164 29.51 -14.39 -10.75
C GLY A 164 29.54 -15.17 -9.43
N PHE A 165 28.50 -15.95 -9.12
CA PHE A 165 28.38 -16.63 -7.82
C PHE A 165 28.77 -18.12 -7.83
N TYR A 166 28.92 -18.74 -9.00
CA TYR A 166 29.17 -20.20 -9.11
C TYR A 166 30.25 -20.57 -10.14
N PRO A 167 31.54 -20.28 -9.89
CA PRO A 167 32.65 -20.66 -10.77
C PRO A 167 32.86 -22.19 -10.91
N GLN A 168 32.08 -23.01 -10.21
CA GLN A 168 32.17 -24.48 -10.21
C GLN A 168 31.19 -25.17 -11.19
N LEU A 169 30.31 -24.42 -11.85
CA LEU A 169 29.29 -24.95 -12.79
C LEU A 169 29.83 -25.05 -14.24
N TRP A 170 31.06 -25.53 -14.42
CA TRP A 170 31.72 -25.69 -15.73
C TRP A 170 31.36 -27.00 -16.46
N ARG A 171 30.09 -27.40 -16.45
CA ARG A 171 29.62 -28.51 -17.31
C ARG A 171 28.95 -27.91 -18.54
N TRP A 172 29.56 -28.09 -19.71
CA TRP A 172 29.09 -27.51 -20.98
C TRP A 172 27.62 -27.85 -21.30
N GLN A 173 27.13 -29.00 -20.81
CA GLN A 173 25.72 -29.42 -20.88
C GLN A 173 24.75 -28.48 -20.13
N PHE A 174 25.17 -27.90 -19.01
CA PHE A 174 24.39 -26.89 -18.27
C PHE A 174 24.27 -25.59 -19.05
N TRP A 175 25.37 -25.18 -19.70
CA TRP A 175 25.40 -23.97 -20.53
C TRP A 175 24.60 -24.16 -21.82
N LEU A 176 24.70 -25.33 -22.45
CA LEU A 176 23.93 -25.68 -23.65
C LEU A 176 22.42 -25.73 -23.35
N ALA A 177 22.01 -26.30 -22.20
CA ALA A 177 20.60 -26.36 -21.82
C ALA A 177 19.98 -24.98 -21.55
N ASN A 178 20.71 -24.08 -20.88
CA ASN A 178 20.24 -22.71 -20.63
C ASN A 178 20.24 -21.86 -21.89
N LEU A 179 21.24 -22.02 -22.77
CA LEU A 179 21.28 -21.34 -24.07
C LEU A 179 20.14 -21.82 -24.98
N ILE A 180 19.85 -23.13 -25.00
CA ILE A 180 18.70 -23.69 -25.73
C ILE A 180 17.38 -23.20 -25.13
N ALA A 181 17.25 -23.15 -23.81
CA ALA A 181 16.04 -22.63 -23.15
C ALA A 181 15.82 -21.15 -23.49
N PHE A 182 16.87 -20.33 -23.46
CA PHE A 182 16.85 -18.92 -23.86
C PHE A 182 16.50 -18.74 -25.34
N ILE A 183 17.12 -19.52 -26.23
CA ILE A 183 16.82 -19.48 -27.66
C ILE A 183 15.38 -19.93 -27.92
N LEU A 184 14.88 -20.95 -27.24
CA LEU A 184 13.50 -21.43 -27.37
C LEU A 184 12.48 -20.42 -26.83
N SER A 185 12.75 -19.77 -25.70
CA SER A 185 11.86 -18.72 -25.17
C SER A 185 11.84 -17.50 -26.10
N VAL A 186 12.99 -17.08 -26.62
CA VAL A 186 13.07 -16.00 -27.63
C VAL A 186 12.39 -16.41 -28.94
N LEU A 187 12.55 -17.64 -29.42
CA LEU A 187 11.91 -18.13 -30.64
C LEU A 187 10.39 -18.30 -30.49
N LEU A 188 9.90 -18.78 -29.35
CA LEU A 188 8.46 -18.87 -29.05
C LEU A 188 7.82 -17.48 -28.97
N LEU A 189 8.52 -16.53 -28.36
CA LEU A 189 8.11 -15.13 -28.35
C LEU A 189 8.09 -14.56 -29.78
N LEU A 190 9.12 -14.79 -30.59
CA LEU A 190 9.16 -14.33 -31.98
C LEU A 190 8.11 -15.02 -32.88
N PHE A 191 7.79 -16.29 -32.66
CA PHE A 191 6.76 -17.03 -33.41
C PHE A 191 5.34 -16.54 -33.09
N GLN A 192 5.07 -16.12 -31.85
CA GLN A 192 3.78 -15.50 -31.47
C GLN A 192 3.50 -14.18 -32.21
N PHE A 193 4.52 -13.52 -32.75
CA PHE A 193 4.39 -12.23 -33.43
C PHE A 193 4.46 -12.30 -34.96
N ASN A 194 4.68 -13.48 -35.57
CA ASN A 194 4.90 -13.58 -37.02
C ASN A 194 3.91 -14.44 -37.81
N THR A 195 2.75 -14.80 -37.24
CA THR A 195 1.69 -15.45 -38.02
C THR A 195 0.83 -14.40 -38.72
N GLN A 196 1.09 -14.18 -40.01
CA GLN A 196 0.07 -13.78 -40.99
C GLN A 196 -1.15 -14.74 -40.89
N PRO A 197 -2.37 -14.29 -41.22
CA PRO A 197 -3.58 -15.00 -40.84
C PRO A 197 -3.71 -16.28 -41.68
N LEU A 198 -3.36 -17.43 -41.10
CA LEU A 198 -3.91 -18.68 -41.59
C LEU A 198 -5.32 -18.79 -41.01
N SER A 199 -6.29 -18.82 -41.92
CA SER A 199 -7.70 -19.07 -41.66
C SER A 199 -7.90 -20.44 -41.02
N LEU A 200 -7.73 -20.51 -39.71
CA LEU A 200 -8.34 -21.53 -38.87
C LEU A 200 -9.26 -20.79 -37.90
N GLN A 201 -10.56 -20.96 -38.12
CA GLN A 201 -11.63 -20.54 -37.22
C GLN A 201 -11.51 -21.31 -35.90
N VAL A 202 -10.60 -20.88 -35.03
CA VAL A 202 -10.74 -21.09 -33.60
C VAL A 202 -11.09 -19.73 -33.03
N ASN A 203 -12.33 -19.60 -32.59
CA ASN A 203 -12.91 -18.37 -32.07
C ASN A 203 -12.23 -18.02 -30.73
N LEU A 204 -11.13 -17.27 -30.80
CA LEU A 204 -10.30 -16.84 -29.66
C LEU A 204 -10.84 -15.58 -28.96
N ASN A 205 -11.99 -15.02 -29.40
CA ASN A 205 -12.59 -13.82 -28.81
C ASN A 205 -13.20 -14.01 -27.41
N ASN A 206 -13.07 -15.20 -26.81
CA ASN A 206 -13.58 -15.51 -25.47
C ASN A 206 -12.48 -15.85 -24.46
N ILE A 207 -11.20 -15.54 -24.72
CA ILE A 207 -10.14 -15.69 -23.72
C ILE A 207 -9.88 -14.30 -23.10
N PRO A 208 -10.22 -14.08 -21.81
CA PRO A 208 -9.95 -12.81 -21.15
C PRO A 208 -8.44 -12.56 -21.01
N ASP A 209 -8.02 -11.28 -21.05
CA ASP A 209 -6.64 -10.79 -20.84
C ASP A 209 -5.97 -11.28 -19.54
N ASP A 210 -6.75 -11.86 -18.62
CA ASP A 210 -6.25 -12.51 -17.41
C ASP A 210 -5.52 -13.83 -17.68
N PHE A 211 -5.71 -14.47 -18.84
CA PHE A 211 -5.09 -15.75 -19.16
C PHE A 211 -3.56 -15.65 -19.27
N GLY A 212 -3.04 -14.56 -19.86
CA GLY A 212 -1.60 -14.29 -19.91
C GLY A 212 -1.00 -13.99 -18.52
N ARG A 213 -1.76 -13.33 -17.65
CA ARG A 213 -1.36 -13.05 -16.25
C ARG A 213 -1.38 -14.32 -15.40
N LEU A 214 -2.37 -15.18 -15.61
CA LEU A 214 -2.50 -16.51 -14.99
C LEU A 214 -1.37 -17.44 -15.43
N LEU A 215 -1.01 -17.47 -16.72
CA LEU A 215 0.14 -18.22 -17.23
C LEU A 215 1.46 -17.76 -16.60
N ILE A 216 1.67 -16.46 -16.42
CA ILE A 216 2.88 -15.94 -15.75
C ILE A 216 2.93 -16.36 -14.28
N ILE A 217 1.81 -16.30 -13.57
CA ILE A 217 1.71 -16.75 -12.18
C ILE A 217 1.92 -18.27 -12.10
N GLU A 218 1.33 -19.03 -13.02
CA GLU A 218 1.41 -20.48 -13.10
C GLU A 218 2.84 -20.96 -13.43
N TYR A 219 3.50 -20.36 -14.42
CA TYR A 219 4.91 -20.65 -14.73
C TYR A 219 5.87 -20.22 -13.61
N SER A 220 5.59 -19.09 -12.94
CA SER A 220 6.38 -18.65 -11.78
C SER A 220 6.21 -19.61 -10.61
N LEU A 221 5.00 -20.12 -10.38
CA LEU A 221 4.71 -21.13 -9.35
C LEU A 221 5.30 -22.50 -9.70
N LEU A 222 5.22 -22.94 -10.96
CA LEU A 222 5.83 -24.19 -11.43
C LEU A 222 7.35 -24.13 -11.35
N LEU A 223 7.97 -22.99 -11.66
CA LEU A 223 9.40 -22.75 -11.46
C LEU A 223 9.77 -22.77 -9.97
N CYS A 224 8.96 -22.17 -9.10
CA CYS A 224 9.16 -22.24 -7.65
C CYS A 224 9.03 -23.67 -7.10
N VAL A 225 8.05 -24.45 -7.57
CA VAL A 225 7.84 -25.85 -7.19
C VAL A 225 8.95 -26.75 -7.73
N TRP A 226 9.43 -26.51 -8.95
CA TRP A 226 10.55 -27.23 -9.55
C TRP A 226 11.87 -26.93 -8.81
N LEU A 227 12.13 -25.66 -8.49
CA LEU A 227 13.27 -25.24 -7.66
C LEU A 227 13.18 -25.82 -6.24
N ALA A 228 11.99 -25.84 -5.63
CA ALA A 228 11.75 -26.45 -4.32
C ALA A 228 12.02 -27.97 -4.33
N ASN A 229 11.57 -28.69 -5.37
CA ASN A 229 11.82 -30.12 -5.52
C ASN A 229 13.31 -30.43 -5.78
N MET A 230 14.01 -29.58 -6.54
CA MET A 230 15.45 -29.69 -6.74
C MET A 230 16.23 -29.42 -5.44
N LEU A 231 15.80 -28.42 -4.66
CA LEU A 231 16.35 -28.09 -3.34
C LEU A 231 16.14 -29.24 -2.34
N LEU A 232 14.94 -29.82 -2.27
CA LEU A 232 14.64 -30.96 -1.38
C LEU A 232 15.50 -32.18 -1.70
N LYS A 233 15.74 -32.50 -2.98
CA LYS A 233 16.65 -33.58 -3.40
C LYS A 233 18.12 -33.28 -3.07
N TRP A 234 18.51 -32.00 -3.02
CA TRP A 234 19.87 -31.57 -2.69
C TRP A 234 20.14 -31.44 -1.17
N LEU A 235 19.10 -31.29 -0.34
CA LEU A 235 19.18 -31.19 1.13
C LEU A 235 19.72 -32.46 1.83
N GLY A 236 19.96 -33.55 1.10
CA GLY A 236 20.39 -34.83 1.66
C GLY A 236 21.79 -34.89 2.27
N ARG A 237 22.69 -33.91 2.07
CA ARG A 237 24.07 -34.00 2.63
C ARG A 237 24.72 -32.63 2.90
N ARG A 238 25.04 -32.36 4.18
CA ARG A 238 26.33 -31.84 4.75
C ARG A 238 26.17 -30.85 5.93
N LYS A 239 27.19 -30.91 6.79
CA LYS A 239 27.29 -30.50 8.21
C LYS A 239 27.24 -28.99 8.49
N GLU A 240 26.59 -28.65 9.60
CA GLU A 240 26.38 -27.30 10.14
C GLU A 240 27.52 -26.82 11.05
N GLN A 241 27.87 -25.53 10.97
CA GLN A 241 28.69 -24.82 11.96
C GLN A 241 27.87 -24.57 13.24
N ARG A 242 28.39 -24.97 14.40
CA ARG A 242 27.74 -24.78 15.71
C ARG A 242 27.98 -23.36 16.22
N VAL A 243 26.89 -22.63 16.47
CA VAL A 243 26.86 -21.40 17.29
C VAL A 243 26.34 -21.79 18.68
N THR A 244 27.03 -21.35 19.73
CA THR A 244 26.66 -21.56 21.14
C THR A 244 25.44 -20.68 21.52
N ILE A 245 24.52 -21.27 22.30
CA ILE A 245 23.23 -20.67 22.66
C ILE A 245 23.34 -20.08 24.07
N GLU A 246 23.44 -18.76 24.19
CA GLU A 246 23.18 -18.02 25.44
C GLU A 246 21.76 -17.45 25.43
N ASN A 247 21.14 -17.35 26.62
CA ASN A 247 19.84 -16.69 26.81
C ASN A 247 19.94 -15.24 26.31
N GLN A 248 19.17 -14.92 25.27
CA GLN A 248 19.22 -13.59 24.69
C GLN A 248 18.50 -12.58 25.57
N SER A 249 19.22 -11.54 25.98
CA SER A 249 18.67 -10.39 26.70
C SER A 249 17.77 -9.56 25.78
N ILE A 250 16.63 -9.09 26.28
CA ILE A 250 15.76 -8.15 25.56
C ILE A 250 16.55 -6.87 25.25
N ILE A 251 16.46 -6.38 24.01
CA ILE A 251 17.06 -5.09 23.61
C ILE A 251 16.02 -3.99 23.87
N SER A 252 15.99 -3.46 25.10
CA SER A 252 14.95 -2.53 25.58
C SER A 252 14.76 -1.28 24.71
N SER A 253 15.84 -0.73 24.14
CA SER A 253 15.77 0.43 23.24
C SER A 253 14.92 0.19 21.99
N LEU A 254 14.86 -1.06 21.51
CA LEU A 254 14.02 -1.43 20.38
C LEU A 254 12.54 -1.51 20.76
N SER A 255 12.20 -1.79 22.03
CA SER A 255 10.83 -1.63 22.52
C SER A 255 10.43 -0.16 22.51
N GLY A 256 11.25 0.74 23.06
CA GLY A 256 10.97 2.18 22.99
C GLY A 256 10.83 2.69 21.55
N LEU A 257 11.67 2.21 20.63
CA LEU A 257 11.57 2.55 19.20
C LEU A 257 10.23 2.12 18.57
N ARG A 258 9.65 0.98 18.99
CA ARG A 258 8.32 0.56 18.52
C ARG A 258 7.24 1.55 18.90
N TYR A 259 7.33 2.15 20.08
CA TYR A 259 6.36 3.17 20.48
C TYR A 259 6.47 4.42 19.60
N ILE A 260 7.69 4.85 19.26
CA ILE A 260 7.90 5.94 18.30
C ILE A 260 7.30 5.59 16.93
N ALA A 261 7.50 4.37 16.44
CA ALA A 261 6.88 3.91 15.20
C ALA A 261 5.34 3.95 15.27
N ALA A 262 4.75 3.51 16.38
CA ALA A 262 3.31 3.56 16.62
C ALA A 262 2.78 5.00 16.64
N LEU A 263 3.51 5.93 17.29
CA LEU A 263 3.16 7.34 17.32
C LEU A 263 3.17 7.97 15.94
N LEU A 264 4.15 7.66 15.09
CA LEU A 264 4.17 8.15 13.71
C LEU A 264 2.89 7.75 12.97
N VAL A 265 2.49 6.48 13.06
CA VAL A 265 1.24 6.02 12.42
C VAL A 265 0.01 6.67 13.05
N PHE A 266 0.00 6.87 14.36
CA PHE A 266 -1.10 7.55 15.05
C PHE A 266 -1.28 8.97 14.54
N PHE A 267 -0.20 9.76 14.49
CA PHE A 267 -0.24 11.13 13.95
C PHE A 267 -0.74 11.16 12.50
N TYR A 268 -0.38 10.17 11.68
CA TYR A 268 -0.90 10.04 10.33
C TYR A 268 -2.43 9.85 10.25
N HIS A 269 -3.05 9.20 11.22
CA HIS A 269 -4.50 8.95 11.23
C HIS A 269 -5.31 10.05 11.94
N LEU A 270 -4.65 11.01 12.56
CA LEU A 270 -5.36 12.13 13.17
C LEU A 270 -6.00 13.03 12.10
N PRO A 271 -7.19 13.58 12.39
CA PRO A 271 -7.85 14.56 11.52
C PRO A 271 -7.20 15.94 11.65
N VAL A 272 -5.92 16.06 11.29
CA VAL A 272 -5.17 17.32 11.34
C VAL A 272 -5.40 18.09 10.04
N ASN A 273 -5.94 19.30 10.14
CA ASN A 273 -6.04 20.25 9.03
C ASN A 273 -4.73 21.04 8.89
N ASN A 274 -4.48 21.56 7.68
CA ASN A 274 -3.26 22.30 7.36
C ASN A 274 -3.09 23.58 8.22
N ASP A 275 -4.19 24.10 8.79
CA ASP A 275 -4.24 25.38 9.49
C ASP A 275 -3.57 25.37 10.89
N ILE A 276 -3.36 24.20 11.50
CA ILE A 276 -2.85 24.09 12.89
C ILE A 276 -1.31 24.16 12.95
N ALA A 277 -0.64 23.61 11.94
CA ALA A 277 0.83 23.62 11.83
C ALA A 277 1.23 23.30 10.38
N PRO A 278 1.15 24.29 9.46
CA PRO A 278 1.40 24.08 8.03
C PRO A 278 2.78 23.46 7.75
N GLU A 279 3.80 23.86 8.52
CA GLU A 279 5.18 23.40 8.35
C GLU A 279 5.37 21.94 8.78
N LEU A 280 4.52 21.44 9.69
CA LEU A 280 4.56 20.06 10.18
C LEU A 280 3.57 19.15 9.47
N TYR A 281 2.63 19.70 8.70
CA TYR A 281 1.57 18.96 8.03
C TYR A 281 2.14 17.80 7.19
N HIS A 282 3.10 18.07 6.30
CA HIS A 282 3.68 17.03 5.46
C HIS A 282 4.41 15.93 6.27
N ILE A 283 5.08 16.30 7.36
CA ILE A 283 5.75 15.35 8.26
C ILE A 283 4.73 14.45 8.93
N VAL A 284 3.65 15.02 9.47
CA VAL A 284 2.54 14.29 10.11
C VAL A 284 1.85 13.37 9.09
N ARG A 285 1.57 13.87 7.88
CA ARG A 285 0.99 13.09 6.77
C ARG A 285 1.95 12.07 6.16
N SER A 286 3.21 12.04 6.59
CA SER A 286 4.20 11.01 6.27
C SER A 286 4.35 9.95 7.36
N GLY A 287 3.56 10.01 8.44
CA GLY A 287 3.66 9.08 9.56
C GLY A 287 3.38 7.60 9.23
N TYR A 288 2.82 7.29 8.05
CA TYR A 288 2.67 5.92 7.55
C TYR A 288 4.01 5.15 7.46
N ILE A 289 5.15 5.85 7.38
CA ILE A 289 6.49 5.23 7.40
C ILE A 289 6.78 4.45 8.69
N GLY A 290 6.01 4.70 9.76
CA GLY A 290 6.08 3.89 10.98
C GLY A 290 5.83 2.40 10.70
N VAL A 291 5.00 2.08 9.71
CA VAL A 291 4.76 0.69 9.26
C VAL A 291 6.03 0.08 8.65
N SER A 292 6.74 0.81 7.79
CA SER A 292 8.05 0.39 7.26
C SER A 292 9.06 0.12 8.38
N LEU A 293 9.11 0.99 9.39
CA LEU A 293 9.97 0.79 10.56
C LEU A 293 9.58 -0.49 11.33
N PHE A 294 8.29 -0.77 11.51
CA PHE A 294 7.82 -2.02 12.12
C PHE A 294 8.26 -3.25 11.32
N TYR A 295 8.20 -3.23 9.99
CA TYR A 295 8.59 -4.37 9.16
C TYR A 295 10.08 -4.68 9.24
N VAL A 296 10.96 -3.67 9.12
CA VAL A 296 12.41 -3.85 9.31
C VAL A 296 12.70 -4.36 10.73
N LEU A 297 12.03 -3.79 11.73
CA LEU A 297 12.22 -4.18 13.13
C LEU A 297 11.76 -5.62 13.42
N SER A 298 10.64 -6.03 12.84
CA SER A 298 10.11 -7.39 12.95
C SER A 298 11.10 -8.41 12.38
N GLY A 299 11.68 -8.15 11.21
CA GLY A 299 12.72 -9.00 10.62
C GLY A 299 13.95 -9.11 11.52
N PHE A 300 14.42 -7.98 12.06
CA PHE A 300 15.57 -7.93 12.97
C PHE A 300 15.32 -8.73 14.25
N ILE A 301 14.20 -8.49 14.93
CA ILE A 301 13.91 -9.09 16.25
C ILE A 301 13.62 -10.58 16.12
N LEU A 302 12.94 -11.01 15.06
CA LEU A 302 12.76 -12.42 14.81
C LEU A 302 14.10 -13.10 14.49
N CYS A 303 14.94 -12.48 13.66
CA CYS A 303 16.27 -13.01 13.40
C CYS A 303 17.09 -13.12 14.68
N TYR A 304 17.14 -12.07 15.50
CA TYR A 304 17.83 -12.07 16.80
C TYR A 304 17.39 -13.28 17.62
N ASN A 305 16.09 -13.40 17.91
CA ASN A 305 15.54 -14.43 18.79
C ASN A 305 15.68 -15.88 18.27
N TYR A 306 15.56 -16.09 16.96
CA TYR A 306 15.46 -17.45 16.40
C TYR A 306 16.74 -17.96 15.73
N PHE A 307 17.66 -17.09 15.32
CA PHE A 307 18.93 -17.49 14.68
C PHE A 307 19.77 -18.47 15.51
N PRO A 308 19.98 -18.29 16.84
CA PRO A 308 20.78 -19.25 17.63
C PRO A 308 20.16 -20.65 17.69
N THR A 309 18.85 -20.75 17.45
CA THR A 309 18.09 -21.99 17.63
C THR A 309 17.89 -22.77 16.33
N LEU A 310 18.40 -22.26 15.20
CA LEU A 310 18.16 -22.78 13.86
C LEU A 310 18.58 -24.24 13.65
N GLY A 311 19.70 -24.66 14.26
CA GLY A 311 20.25 -26.01 14.09
C GLY A 311 19.65 -27.08 15.02
N LYS A 312 18.98 -26.72 16.12
CA LYS A 312 18.43 -27.67 17.10
C LYS A 312 16.92 -27.59 17.32
N ARG A 313 16.27 -26.45 17.04
CA ARG A 313 14.83 -26.22 17.36
C ARG A 313 13.96 -25.91 16.16
N LEU A 314 14.46 -25.32 15.07
CA LEU A 314 13.58 -24.97 13.95
C LEU A 314 13.04 -26.20 13.19
N LYS A 315 13.85 -27.24 12.96
CA LYS A 315 13.37 -28.47 12.32
C LYS A 315 12.37 -29.28 13.16
N GLY A 316 12.41 -29.15 14.49
CA GLY A 316 11.51 -29.87 15.40
C GLY A 316 10.35 -29.04 15.95
N ASN A 317 10.25 -27.74 15.62
CA ASN A 317 9.34 -26.85 16.34
C ASN A 317 8.77 -25.65 15.56
N LEU A 318 8.60 -25.78 14.23
CA LEU A 318 7.94 -24.75 13.41
C LEU A 318 6.52 -24.42 13.92
N TRP A 319 5.80 -25.44 14.40
CA TRP A 319 4.48 -25.26 14.99
C TRP A 319 4.50 -24.28 16.16
N ASN A 320 5.39 -24.44 17.16
CA ASN A 320 5.41 -23.52 18.29
C ASN A 320 5.91 -22.12 17.89
N PHE A 321 6.70 -22.00 16.81
CA PHE A 321 7.03 -20.69 16.23
C PHE A 321 5.77 -20.00 15.70
N TRP A 322 5.04 -20.63 14.78
CA TRP A 322 3.83 -20.04 14.19
C TRP A 322 2.76 -19.81 15.24
N LEU A 323 2.53 -20.74 16.16
CA LEU A 323 1.63 -20.55 17.29
C LEU A 323 2.02 -19.34 18.14
N ALA A 324 3.31 -19.16 18.45
CA ALA A 324 3.77 -18.02 19.22
C ALA A 324 3.63 -16.67 18.48
N ARG A 325 3.61 -16.68 17.13
CA ARG A 325 3.34 -15.49 16.32
C ARG A 325 1.85 -15.23 16.22
N PHE A 326 1.05 -16.24 15.91
CA PHE A 326 -0.40 -16.18 15.87
C PHE A 326 -0.98 -15.67 17.20
N ALA A 327 -0.58 -16.27 18.33
CA ALA A 327 -1.01 -15.87 19.66
C ALA A 327 -0.58 -14.45 20.05
N ARG A 328 0.42 -13.86 19.37
CA ARG A 328 0.88 -12.48 19.63
C ARG A 328 0.07 -11.44 18.88
N VAL A 329 -0.49 -11.77 17.72
CA VAL A 329 -1.04 -10.82 16.74
C VAL A 329 -2.54 -11.00 16.58
N TYR A 330 -2.98 -12.22 16.28
CA TYR A 330 -4.36 -12.48 15.86
C TYR A 330 -5.43 -12.20 16.92
N PRO A 331 -5.25 -12.49 18.23
CA PRO A 331 -6.28 -12.21 19.23
C PRO A 331 -6.65 -10.74 19.37
N MET A 332 -5.67 -9.85 19.31
CA MET A 332 -5.90 -8.41 19.35
C MET A 332 -6.48 -7.89 18.05
N TYR A 333 -6.03 -8.43 16.91
CA TYR A 333 -6.65 -8.15 15.61
C TYR A 333 -8.16 -8.45 15.63
N LEU A 334 -8.54 -9.67 16.05
CA LEU A 334 -9.94 -10.09 16.13
C LEU A 334 -10.77 -9.20 17.09
N LEU A 335 -10.19 -8.83 18.24
CA LEU A 335 -10.84 -7.90 19.16
C LEU A 335 -11.14 -6.56 18.48
N THR A 336 -10.20 -6.01 17.70
CA THR A 336 -10.42 -4.73 17.02
C THR A 336 -11.42 -4.82 15.87
N LEU A 337 -11.56 -5.96 15.20
CA LEU A 337 -12.63 -6.19 14.23
C LEU A 337 -14.01 -6.15 14.92
N LEU A 338 -14.14 -6.81 16.07
CA LEU A 338 -15.37 -6.79 16.87
C LEU A 338 -15.72 -5.38 17.37
N LEU A 339 -14.75 -4.69 17.99
CA LEU A 339 -14.95 -3.33 18.49
C LEU A 339 -15.30 -2.35 17.36
N SER A 340 -14.68 -2.50 16.19
CA SER A 340 -15.01 -1.70 15.01
C SER A 340 -16.47 -1.86 14.59
N GLN A 341 -16.98 -3.10 14.58
CA GLN A 341 -18.37 -3.36 14.25
C GLN A 341 -19.32 -2.75 15.28
N LEU A 342 -18.98 -2.82 16.58
CA LEU A 342 -19.80 -2.23 17.66
C LEU A 342 -19.85 -0.71 17.62
N LEU A 343 -18.78 -0.05 17.18
CA LEU A 343 -18.73 1.42 17.04
C LEU A 343 -19.51 1.94 15.83
N LYS A 344 -19.82 1.08 14.84
CA LYS A 344 -20.73 1.45 13.77
C LYS A 344 -22.16 1.37 14.28
N ASN A 345 -22.77 2.53 14.55
CA ASN A 345 -24.18 2.66 14.93
C ASN A 345 -25.19 2.21 13.84
N SER A 346 -24.72 1.52 12.80
CA SER A 346 -25.54 0.87 11.77
C SER A 346 -24.96 -0.50 11.45
N LEU A 347 -25.82 -1.52 11.48
CA LEU A 347 -25.54 -2.81 10.84
C LEU A 347 -25.66 -2.63 9.33
N GLN A 348 -24.77 -1.83 8.73
CA GLN A 348 -24.62 -1.84 7.28
C GLN A 348 -24.36 -3.29 6.87
N GLN A 349 -25.15 -3.79 5.91
CA GLN A 349 -24.93 -5.11 5.36
C GLN A 349 -23.57 -5.12 4.67
N VAL A 350 -22.58 -5.71 5.35
CA VAL A 350 -21.28 -6.03 4.76
C VAL A 350 -21.45 -7.34 4.02
N ASP A 351 -21.01 -7.38 2.77
CA ASP A 351 -21.03 -8.60 1.98
C ASP A 351 -20.23 -9.71 2.71
N PRO A 352 -20.81 -10.90 2.96
CA PRO A 352 -20.18 -11.96 3.74
C PRO A 352 -18.75 -12.33 3.34
N TRP A 353 -18.41 -12.25 2.05
CA TRP A 353 -17.04 -12.57 1.60
C TRP A 353 -16.02 -11.54 2.09
N VAL A 354 -16.42 -10.27 2.26
CA VAL A 354 -15.56 -9.20 2.81
C VAL A 354 -15.27 -9.49 4.27
N SER A 355 -16.29 -9.87 5.04
CA SER A 355 -16.13 -10.29 6.43
C SER A 355 -15.23 -11.51 6.54
N LEU A 356 -15.40 -12.50 5.66
CA LEU A 356 -14.53 -13.68 5.60
C LEU A 356 -13.08 -13.31 5.31
N ALA A 357 -12.83 -12.40 4.37
CA ALA A 357 -11.48 -11.92 4.05
C ALA A 357 -10.81 -11.25 5.27
N HIS A 358 -11.54 -10.48 6.08
CA HIS A 358 -10.99 -9.90 7.32
C HIS A 358 -10.79 -10.96 8.40
N LEU A 359 -11.74 -11.88 8.59
CA LEU A 359 -11.56 -12.96 9.56
C LEU A 359 -10.32 -13.80 9.24
N LEU A 360 -10.03 -14.03 7.96
CA LEU A 360 -8.83 -14.76 7.53
C LEU A 360 -7.57 -13.87 7.43
N ALA A 361 -7.67 -12.57 7.68
CA ALA A 361 -6.60 -11.58 7.48
C ALA A 361 -6.02 -11.61 6.04
N LEU A 362 -6.90 -11.68 5.04
CA LEU A 362 -6.59 -11.72 3.61
C LEU A 362 -6.99 -10.44 2.86
N GLN A 363 -7.50 -9.42 3.54
CA GLN A 363 -7.98 -8.17 2.95
C GLN A 363 -6.93 -7.45 2.09
N SER A 364 -5.64 -7.66 2.36
CA SER A 364 -4.52 -7.03 1.62
C SER A 364 -4.14 -7.75 0.32
N TYR A 365 -4.81 -8.86 0.01
CA TYR A 365 -4.62 -9.65 -1.22
C TYR A 365 -5.72 -9.41 -2.25
N ILE A 366 -6.73 -8.60 -1.91
CA ILE A 366 -7.84 -8.25 -2.78
C ILE A 366 -7.47 -6.93 -3.47
N PRO A 367 -7.32 -6.92 -4.82
CA PRO A 367 -7.07 -5.69 -5.56
C PRO A 367 -8.27 -4.76 -5.44
N ASP A 368 -8.01 -3.60 -4.85
CA ASP A 368 -8.81 -2.38 -4.88
C ASP A 368 -10.33 -2.50 -4.62
N SER A 369 -10.70 -2.54 -3.34
CA SER A 369 -11.87 -1.77 -2.92
C SER A 369 -11.60 -1.10 -1.59
N ALA A 370 -11.61 0.23 -1.58
CA ALA A 370 -11.66 1.02 -0.34
C ALA A 370 -12.80 0.53 0.57
N LEU A 371 -13.89 0.01 -0.04
CA LEU A 371 -14.93 -0.72 0.65
C LEU A 371 -14.35 -1.84 1.50
N VAL A 372 -13.65 -2.84 0.93
CA VAL A 372 -13.04 -3.93 1.71
C VAL A 372 -12.12 -3.39 2.80
N LEU A 373 -11.10 -2.59 2.45
CA LEU A 373 -10.02 -2.25 3.39
C LEU A 373 -10.46 -1.42 4.60
N TYR A 374 -11.47 -0.56 4.43
CA TYR A 374 -11.93 0.35 5.47
C TYR A 374 -13.25 -0.07 6.12
N VAL A 375 -13.83 -1.25 5.76
CA VAL A 375 -15.05 -1.74 6.39
C VAL A 375 -14.87 -1.82 7.90
N TYR A 376 -13.83 -2.49 8.40
CA TYR A 376 -13.67 -2.64 9.85
C TYR A 376 -12.61 -1.66 10.38
N ASN A 377 -11.40 -2.16 10.57
CA ASN A 377 -10.27 -1.40 11.08
C ASN A 377 -9.33 -1.07 9.91
N GLY A 378 -9.35 0.17 9.43
CA GLY A 378 -8.58 0.61 8.25
C GLY A 378 -7.10 0.24 8.33
N PRO A 379 -6.36 0.64 9.40
CA PRO A 379 -4.95 0.25 9.60
C PRO A 379 -4.67 -1.26 9.61
N SER A 380 -5.67 -2.11 9.79
CA SER A 380 -5.46 -3.54 10.02
C SER A 380 -4.97 -4.34 8.80
N TRP A 381 -4.94 -3.75 7.60
CA TRP A 381 -4.34 -4.37 6.41
C TRP A 381 -2.87 -4.78 6.62
N SER A 382 -2.14 -4.11 7.51
CA SER A 382 -0.74 -4.45 7.83
C SER A 382 -0.62 -5.79 8.56
N VAL A 383 -1.68 -6.23 9.26
CA VAL A 383 -1.71 -7.54 9.93
C VAL A 383 -1.64 -8.68 8.92
N SER A 384 -2.34 -8.56 7.79
CA SER A 384 -2.27 -9.53 6.69
C SER A 384 -0.84 -9.67 6.14
N VAL A 385 -0.15 -8.54 5.98
CA VAL A 385 1.25 -8.48 5.53
C VAL A 385 2.18 -9.10 6.57
N GLU A 386 1.95 -8.82 7.84
CA GLU A 386 2.74 -9.35 8.95
C GLU A 386 2.61 -10.87 9.09
N LEU A 387 1.38 -11.41 8.97
CA LEU A 387 1.13 -12.85 8.97
C LEU A 387 1.84 -13.55 7.80
N PHE A 388 1.86 -12.93 6.62
CA PHE A 388 2.62 -13.41 5.47
C PHE A 388 4.14 -13.45 5.75
N PHE A 389 4.69 -12.40 6.36
CA PHE A 389 6.09 -12.40 6.77
C PHE A 389 6.41 -13.53 7.76
N TYR A 390 5.52 -13.77 8.72
CA TYR A 390 5.68 -14.85 9.69
C TYR A 390 5.60 -16.23 9.07
N ALA A 391 4.74 -16.42 8.06
CA ALA A 391 4.69 -17.66 7.30
C ALA A 391 6.03 -17.92 6.58
N LEU A 392 6.60 -16.91 5.93
CA LEU A 392 7.86 -17.03 5.18
C LEU A 392 9.13 -16.99 6.03
N PHE A 393 9.08 -16.42 7.23
CA PHE A 393 10.26 -16.16 8.06
C PHE A 393 11.19 -17.38 8.25
N PRO A 394 10.71 -18.59 8.59
CA PRO A 394 11.59 -19.75 8.77
C PRO A 394 12.41 -20.08 7.52
N LEU A 395 11.77 -19.99 6.34
CA LEU A 395 12.42 -20.22 5.05
C LEU A 395 13.45 -19.12 4.78
N LEU A 396 13.07 -17.85 4.92
CA LEU A 396 13.98 -16.72 4.68
C LEU A 396 15.20 -16.77 5.60
N LEU A 397 14.99 -17.04 6.89
CA LEU A 397 16.08 -17.18 7.84
C LEU A 397 16.99 -18.36 7.46
N TYR A 398 16.43 -19.51 7.09
CA TYR A 398 17.20 -20.65 6.61
C TYR A 398 18.05 -20.32 5.37
N LEU A 399 17.46 -19.67 4.36
CA LEU A 399 18.16 -19.28 3.13
C LEU A 399 19.31 -18.31 3.43
N THR A 400 19.07 -17.29 4.26
CA THR A 400 20.14 -16.36 4.63
C THR A 400 21.27 -17.11 5.32
N VAL A 401 21.01 -17.96 6.33
CA VAL A 401 22.04 -18.74 7.05
C VAL A 401 22.86 -19.60 6.09
N LYS A 402 22.19 -20.23 5.14
CA LYS A 402 22.80 -21.18 4.20
C LYS A 402 23.74 -20.50 3.20
N TYR A 403 23.28 -19.40 2.60
CA TYR A 403 23.95 -18.77 1.45
C TYR A 403 24.76 -17.52 1.81
N LEU A 404 24.39 -16.80 2.87
CA LEU A 404 25.05 -15.56 3.29
C LEU A 404 25.81 -15.80 4.58
N ARG A 405 27.13 -15.90 4.51
CA ARG A 405 27.99 -16.26 5.65
C ARG A 405 28.80 -15.10 6.19
N THR A 406 29.11 -14.12 5.35
CA THR A 406 29.96 -12.98 5.72
C THR A 406 29.15 -11.69 5.87
N ALA A 407 29.69 -10.73 6.62
CA ALA A 407 29.11 -9.40 6.75
C ALA A 407 28.98 -8.69 5.39
N ALA A 408 30.00 -8.81 4.53
CA ALA A 408 29.98 -8.24 3.19
C ALA A 408 28.84 -8.80 2.32
N GLN A 409 28.61 -10.12 2.36
CA GLN A 409 27.50 -10.76 1.65
C GLN A 409 26.13 -10.26 2.14
N LEU A 410 25.96 -10.10 3.46
CA LEU A 410 24.72 -9.57 4.03
C LEU A 410 24.45 -8.14 3.58
N ILE A 411 25.47 -7.28 3.62
CA ILE A 411 25.37 -5.87 3.21
C ILE A 411 25.09 -5.75 1.71
N LEU A 412 25.85 -6.48 0.88
CA LEU A 412 25.67 -6.47 -0.57
C LEU A 412 24.27 -6.95 -0.96
N PHE A 413 23.77 -8.01 -0.31
CA PHE A 413 22.45 -8.54 -0.61
C PHE A 413 21.32 -7.60 -0.13
N ALA A 414 21.47 -6.95 1.02
CA ALA A 414 20.54 -5.90 1.46
C ALA A 414 20.53 -4.70 0.50
N ALA A 415 21.69 -4.24 0.05
CA ALA A 415 21.81 -3.18 -0.94
C ALA A 415 21.18 -3.58 -2.28
N LEU A 416 21.39 -4.82 -2.73
CA LEU A 416 20.80 -5.33 -3.95
C LEU A 416 19.27 -5.36 -3.88
N ILE A 417 18.70 -5.92 -2.80
CA ILE A 417 17.25 -5.92 -2.59
C ILE A 417 16.69 -4.49 -2.63
N TRP A 418 17.38 -3.56 -1.98
CA TRP A 418 16.98 -2.17 -1.95
C TRP A 418 16.98 -1.53 -3.34
N VAL A 419 18.08 -1.65 -4.07
CA VAL A 419 18.22 -1.10 -5.44
C VAL A 419 17.21 -1.75 -6.38
N THR A 420 17.03 -3.08 -6.34
CA THR A 420 16.08 -3.78 -7.20
C THR A 420 14.66 -3.29 -6.97
N GLN A 421 14.25 -3.06 -5.71
CA GLN A 421 12.91 -2.53 -5.45
C GLN A 421 12.76 -1.08 -5.92
N ILE A 422 13.78 -0.23 -5.74
CA ILE A 422 13.78 1.13 -6.28
C ILE A 422 13.62 1.09 -7.81
N VAL A 423 14.42 0.29 -8.50
CA VAL A 423 14.33 0.11 -9.96
C VAL A 423 12.95 -0.42 -10.36
N TRP A 424 12.39 -1.38 -9.63
CA TRP A 424 11.06 -1.91 -9.95
C TRP A 424 9.97 -0.86 -9.80
N ILE A 425 10.03 -0.02 -8.75
CA ILE A 425 9.13 1.13 -8.59
C ILE A 425 9.31 2.12 -9.75
N THR A 426 10.55 2.40 -10.17
CA THR A 426 10.85 3.28 -11.31
C THR A 426 10.25 2.75 -12.61
N LEU A 427 10.44 1.46 -12.89
CA LEU A 427 9.90 0.81 -14.09
C LEU A 427 8.37 0.71 -14.08
N SER A 428 7.75 0.81 -12.90
CA SER A 428 6.30 0.89 -12.73
C SER A 428 5.74 2.31 -12.84
N ALA A 429 6.50 3.29 -13.34
CA ALA A 429 6.09 4.70 -13.43
C ALA A 429 4.76 4.91 -14.17
N ASP A 430 4.45 4.08 -15.17
CA ASP A 430 3.23 4.22 -15.98
C ASP A 430 2.03 3.42 -15.44
N TRP A 431 2.19 2.68 -14.33
CA TRP A 431 1.07 1.94 -13.74
C TRP A 431 0.05 2.91 -13.12
N SER A 432 -1.21 2.48 -12.98
CA SER A 432 -2.21 3.30 -12.26
C SER A 432 -1.81 3.50 -10.80
N SER A 433 -2.16 4.66 -10.24
CA SER A 433 -1.85 5.02 -8.84
C SER A 433 -2.39 3.98 -7.85
N ASN A 434 -3.63 3.54 -8.02
CA ASN A 434 -4.26 2.52 -7.19
C ASN A 434 -3.54 1.17 -7.25
N PHE A 435 -3.09 0.76 -8.44
CA PHE A 435 -2.39 -0.50 -8.59
C PHE A 435 -0.98 -0.45 -7.98
N LYS A 436 -0.27 0.69 -8.11
CA LYS A 436 1.01 0.90 -7.40
C LYS A 436 0.81 0.87 -5.88
N ASP A 437 -0.23 1.53 -5.37
CA ASP A 437 -0.55 1.53 -3.95
C ASP A 437 -0.86 0.10 -3.46
N PHE A 438 -1.68 -0.65 -4.20
CA PHE A 438 -1.91 -2.06 -3.91
C PHE A 438 -0.59 -2.85 -3.84
N ILE A 439 0.22 -2.83 -4.89
CA ILE A 439 1.45 -3.64 -4.99
C ILE A 439 2.52 -3.21 -3.98
N PHE A 440 2.81 -1.92 -3.85
CA PHE A 440 3.98 -1.43 -3.11
C PHE A 440 3.69 -0.98 -1.69
N TYR A 441 2.43 -0.74 -1.33
CA TYR A 441 2.05 -0.29 0.02
C TYR A 441 1.33 -1.38 0.81
N ARG A 442 0.33 -2.06 0.21
CA ARG A 442 -0.55 -3.00 0.94
C ARG A 442 -0.24 -4.47 0.73
N PHE A 443 0.27 -4.84 -0.44
CA PHE A 443 0.48 -6.24 -0.80
C PHE A 443 1.75 -6.80 -0.14
N GLY A 444 1.60 -7.92 0.58
CA GLY A 444 2.67 -8.51 1.38
C GLY A 444 3.98 -8.75 0.61
N PRO A 445 3.96 -9.38 -0.58
CA PRO A 445 5.15 -9.56 -1.40
C PRO A 445 5.87 -8.27 -1.78
N GLY A 446 5.16 -7.18 -2.08
CA GLY A 446 5.79 -5.89 -2.42
C GLY A 446 6.47 -5.21 -1.22
N ARG A 447 6.12 -5.61 0.00
CA ARG A 447 6.72 -5.12 1.26
C ARG A 447 7.78 -6.06 1.84
N LEU A 448 7.95 -7.26 1.27
CA LEU A 448 8.82 -8.32 1.79
C LEU A 448 10.28 -7.89 1.92
N CYS A 449 10.74 -7.00 1.04
CA CYS A 449 12.10 -6.50 1.00
C CYS A 449 12.52 -5.80 2.32
N GLU A 450 11.63 -5.03 2.94
CA GLU A 450 11.92 -4.36 4.22
C GLU A 450 12.10 -5.36 5.36
N PHE A 451 11.20 -6.35 5.43
CA PHE A 451 11.29 -7.42 6.40
C PHE A 451 12.58 -8.23 6.22
N LEU A 452 12.94 -8.55 4.98
CA LEU A 452 14.16 -9.27 4.65
C LEU A 452 15.42 -8.44 4.99
N ILE A 453 15.44 -7.14 4.71
CA ILE A 453 16.50 -6.23 5.17
C ILE A 453 16.63 -6.29 6.70
N GLY A 454 15.51 -6.30 7.42
CA GLY A 454 15.48 -6.53 8.86
C GLY A 454 16.20 -7.81 9.28
N ILE A 455 15.90 -8.94 8.63
CA ILE A 455 16.57 -10.23 8.89
C ILE A 455 18.09 -10.11 8.64
N LEU A 456 18.49 -9.52 7.51
CA LEU A 456 19.90 -9.38 7.14
C LEU A 456 20.68 -8.55 8.14
N ILE A 457 20.10 -7.45 8.62
CA ILE A 457 20.70 -6.60 9.66
C ILE A 457 20.73 -7.30 11.02
N GLY A 458 19.70 -8.09 11.34
CA GLY A 458 19.71 -8.95 12.53
C GLY A 458 20.87 -9.94 12.51
N ARG A 459 21.14 -10.55 11.35
CA ARG A 459 22.29 -11.43 11.17
C ARG A 459 23.62 -10.69 11.22
N LEU A 460 23.70 -9.53 10.59
CA LEU A 460 24.90 -8.68 10.64
C LEU A 460 25.23 -8.29 12.08
N PHE A 461 24.21 -7.93 12.87
CA PHE A 461 24.35 -7.65 14.29
C PHE A 461 24.90 -8.87 15.03
N LEU A 462 24.34 -10.07 14.82
CA LEU A 462 24.84 -11.29 15.48
C LEU A 462 26.29 -11.63 15.11
N LEU A 463 26.76 -11.32 13.90
CA LEU A 463 28.16 -11.48 13.51
C LEU A 463 29.12 -10.45 14.13
N CYS A 464 28.59 -9.31 14.56
CA CYS A 464 29.39 -8.16 15.03
C CYS A 464 29.22 -7.84 16.52
N ARG A 465 28.23 -8.43 17.21
CA ARG A 465 27.85 -8.07 18.59
C ARG A 465 28.98 -8.28 19.60
N ASP A 466 29.81 -9.30 19.40
CA ASP A 466 30.87 -9.72 20.33
C ASP A 466 32.22 -9.06 20.00
N LYS A 467 32.30 -8.30 18.91
CA LYS A 467 33.51 -7.56 18.54
C LYS A 467 33.71 -6.38 19.50
N PRO A 468 34.96 -5.91 19.74
CA PRO A 468 35.18 -4.67 20.48
C PRO A 468 34.58 -3.47 19.71
N ILE A 469 34.12 -2.44 20.45
CA ILE A 469 33.59 -1.20 19.87
C ILE A 469 34.69 -0.14 19.88
N GLY A 470 35.06 0.38 18.71
CA GLY A 470 35.94 1.55 18.63
C GLY A 470 35.19 2.84 18.96
N LYS A 471 35.82 3.77 19.71
CA LYS A 471 35.22 5.10 19.98
C LYS A 471 34.94 5.89 18.69
N TRP A 472 35.84 5.79 17.70
CA TRP A 472 35.69 6.44 16.39
C TRP A 472 34.60 5.80 15.55
N GLU A 473 34.54 4.46 15.52
CA GLU A 473 33.46 3.71 14.87
C GLU A 473 32.09 4.14 15.41
N GLN A 474 31.93 4.18 16.74
CA GLN A 474 30.68 4.63 17.37
C GLN A 474 30.31 6.06 16.97
N ARG A 475 31.28 6.99 16.93
CA ARG A 475 31.05 8.39 16.51
C ARG A 475 30.59 8.46 15.05
N LEU A 476 31.32 7.81 14.15
CA LEU A 476 31.00 7.79 12.72
C LEU A 476 29.61 7.22 12.46
N VAL A 477 29.29 6.05 13.03
CA VAL A 477 27.96 5.45 12.86
C VAL A 477 26.86 6.34 13.46
N SER A 478 27.13 7.02 14.59
CA SER A 478 26.17 7.97 15.15
C SER A 478 25.91 9.14 14.21
N VAL A 479 26.94 9.72 13.58
CA VAL A 479 26.80 10.79 12.58
C VAL A 479 25.97 10.32 11.40
N VAL A 480 26.24 9.12 10.87
CA VAL A 480 25.46 8.53 9.76
C VAL A 480 23.99 8.34 10.15
N VAL A 481 23.71 7.87 11.37
CA VAL A 481 22.34 7.72 11.87
C VAL A 481 21.64 9.07 11.96
N PHE A 482 22.28 10.09 12.56
CA PHE A 482 21.67 11.42 12.67
C PHE A 482 21.44 12.06 11.30
N ALA A 483 22.40 11.95 10.37
CA ALA A 483 22.23 12.40 9.00
C ALA A 483 21.07 11.65 8.30
N GLY A 484 20.95 10.34 8.51
CA GLY A 484 19.85 9.53 7.96
C GLY A 484 18.48 9.90 8.55
N VAL A 485 18.41 10.23 9.85
CA VAL A 485 17.18 10.72 10.49
C VAL A 485 16.80 12.09 9.95
N ILE A 486 17.76 13.02 9.84
CA ILE A 486 17.52 14.35 9.26
C ILE A 486 17.08 14.23 7.80
N GLY A 487 17.74 13.38 7.00
CA GLY A 487 17.35 13.11 5.63
C GLY A 487 15.95 12.50 5.52
N THR A 488 15.59 11.61 6.45
CA THR A 488 14.22 11.07 6.52
C THR A 488 13.21 12.17 6.80
N ILE A 489 13.44 13.01 7.81
CA ILE A 489 12.56 14.14 8.15
C ILE A 489 12.44 15.12 6.98
N TYR A 490 13.55 15.42 6.30
CA TYR A 490 13.54 16.26 5.12
C TYR A 490 12.69 15.65 3.99
N ILE A 491 12.85 14.37 3.69
CA ILE A 491 12.02 13.69 2.68
C ILE A 491 10.53 13.70 3.10
N MET A 492 10.23 13.56 4.40
CA MET A 492 8.88 13.65 4.94
C MET A 492 8.28 15.06 4.81
N SER A 493 9.09 16.11 4.85
CA SER A 493 8.61 17.50 4.72
C SER A 493 8.34 17.92 3.27
N LEU A 494 8.85 17.17 2.28
CA LEU A 494 8.61 17.47 0.87
C LEU A 494 7.15 17.21 0.47
N GLU A 495 6.60 18.04 -0.41
CA GLU A 495 5.23 17.89 -0.93
C GLU A 495 5.05 16.58 -1.72
N LYS A 496 3.82 16.03 -1.75
CA LYS A 496 3.51 14.66 -2.21
C LYS A 496 3.70 14.42 -3.72
N THR A 497 3.94 15.44 -4.53
CA THR A 497 3.65 15.44 -5.97
C THR A 497 4.61 14.63 -6.86
N VAL A 498 5.85 14.32 -6.46
CA VAL A 498 6.84 13.71 -7.39
C VAL A 498 7.31 12.29 -7.01
N LEU A 499 7.00 11.78 -5.81
CA LEU A 499 7.69 10.59 -5.25
C LEU A 499 6.77 9.58 -4.51
N THR A 500 5.46 9.66 -4.64
CA THR A 500 4.50 8.95 -3.77
C THR A 500 4.77 7.44 -3.65
N ALA A 501 5.03 6.76 -4.77
CA ALA A 501 5.29 5.31 -4.79
C ALA A 501 6.61 4.91 -4.08
N TYR A 502 7.66 5.73 -4.19
CA TYR A 502 8.92 5.50 -3.47
C TYR A 502 8.76 5.75 -1.98
N ARG A 503 7.95 6.74 -1.61
CA ARG A 503 7.70 7.10 -0.22
C ARG A 503 6.87 6.05 0.51
N TYR A 504 5.88 5.42 -0.12
CA TYR A 504 5.16 4.29 0.49
C TYR A 504 6.02 3.05 0.73
N GLY A 505 7.21 3.03 0.15
CA GLY A 505 8.05 1.87 0.02
C GLY A 505 9.38 1.97 0.78
N ILE A 506 10.38 1.42 0.11
CA ILE A 506 11.66 1.02 0.68
C ILE A 506 12.66 2.16 0.88
N ILE A 507 12.33 3.38 0.48
CA ILE A 507 13.30 4.49 0.51
C ILE A 507 13.86 4.72 1.93
N TYR A 508 13.04 4.48 2.96
CA TYR A 508 13.42 4.62 4.37
C TYR A 508 14.10 3.37 4.96
N ALA A 509 14.05 2.22 4.29
CA ALA A 509 14.53 0.96 4.85
C ALA A 509 16.03 0.98 5.23
N PRO A 510 16.96 1.58 4.44
CA PRO A 510 18.36 1.70 4.84
C PRO A 510 18.55 2.55 6.10
N ALA A 511 17.84 3.68 6.20
CA ALA A 511 17.91 4.54 7.38
C ALA A 511 17.41 3.82 8.63
N PHE A 512 16.28 3.11 8.53
CA PHE A 512 15.75 2.29 9.62
C PHE A 512 16.65 1.11 9.99
N ALA A 513 17.21 0.42 9.00
CA ALA A 513 18.19 -0.65 9.19
C ALA A 513 19.40 -0.17 10.00
N ILE A 514 20.00 0.95 9.61
CA ILE A 514 21.17 1.53 10.29
C ILE A 514 20.79 2.00 11.70
N LEU A 515 19.62 2.64 11.87
CA LEU A 515 19.10 3.07 13.18
C LEU A 515 18.91 1.88 14.14
N ILE A 516 18.27 0.81 13.68
CA ILE A 516 18.02 -0.40 14.48
C ILE A 516 19.36 -1.06 14.86
N PHE A 517 20.28 -1.22 13.90
CA PHE A 517 21.61 -1.74 14.17
C PHE A 517 22.35 -0.91 15.22
N TRP A 518 22.30 0.42 15.07
CA TRP A 518 22.98 1.35 15.98
C TRP A 518 22.42 1.27 17.41
N LEU A 519 21.09 1.27 17.56
CA LEU A 519 20.41 1.16 18.86
C LEU A 519 20.64 -0.20 19.54
N ALA A 520 20.81 -1.27 18.77
CA ALA A 520 21.15 -2.59 19.29
C ALA A 520 22.63 -2.69 19.72
N ARG A 521 23.54 -2.15 18.91
CA ARG A 521 24.99 -2.34 19.05
C ARG A 521 25.66 -1.37 20.00
N TYR A 522 25.40 -0.07 19.89
CA TYR A 522 26.16 0.97 20.58
C TYR A 522 25.47 1.43 21.86
N LYS A 523 26.26 1.80 22.88
CA LYS A 523 25.76 2.37 24.13
C LYS A 523 25.75 3.88 24.02
N THR A 524 24.59 4.45 23.70
CA THR A 524 24.41 5.89 23.46
C THR A 524 23.35 6.47 24.41
N ARG A 525 23.33 7.81 24.56
CA ARG A 525 22.28 8.49 25.34
C ARG A 525 20.88 8.21 24.78
N THR A 526 20.73 8.20 23.46
CA THR A 526 19.47 7.86 22.78
C THR A 526 19.02 6.44 23.10
N ARG A 527 19.93 5.46 23.12
CA ARG A 527 19.61 4.10 23.55
C ARG A 527 19.11 4.08 24.99
N SER A 528 19.76 4.82 25.89
CA SER A 528 19.36 4.90 27.31
C SER A 528 17.97 5.51 27.46
N PHE A 529 17.70 6.60 26.75
CA PHE A 529 16.39 7.25 26.72
C PHE A 529 15.30 6.29 26.25
N LEU A 530 15.49 5.64 25.10
CA LEU A 530 14.52 4.67 24.56
C LEU A 530 14.40 3.39 25.40
N SER A 531 15.33 3.15 26.33
CA SER A 531 15.26 2.02 27.27
C SER A 531 14.57 2.38 28.59
N ALA A 532 14.06 3.62 28.73
CA ALA A 532 13.33 4.03 29.92
C ALA A 532 12.12 3.11 30.18
N PRO A 533 11.83 2.71 31.44
CA PRO A 533 10.78 1.72 31.73
C PRO A 533 9.40 2.07 31.17
N SER A 534 9.03 3.36 31.17
CA SER A 534 7.77 3.85 30.59
C SER A 534 7.70 3.64 29.08
N LEU A 535 8.77 3.98 28.36
CA LEU A 535 8.86 3.77 26.90
C LEU A 535 8.94 2.28 26.54
N VAL A 536 9.56 1.45 27.38
CA VAL A 536 9.54 0.00 27.19
C VAL A 536 8.14 -0.55 27.34
N LEU A 537 7.40 -0.15 28.39
CA LEU A 537 6.01 -0.56 28.60
C LEU A 537 5.11 -0.14 27.42
N LEU A 538 5.21 1.12 26.99
CA LEU A 538 4.48 1.62 25.83
C LEU A 538 4.89 0.91 24.53
N GLY A 539 6.18 0.57 24.42
CA GLY A 539 6.74 -0.22 23.33
C GLY A 539 6.27 -1.67 23.28
N GLU A 540 6.00 -2.29 24.43
CA GLU A 540 5.41 -3.62 24.51
C GLU A 540 3.92 -3.60 24.16
N ALA A 541 3.21 -2.55 24.59
CA ALA A 541 1.82 -2.28 24.25
C ALA A 541 1.63 -1.69 22.83
N SER A 542 2.71 -1.45 22.08
CA SER A 542 2.66 -0.72 20.80
C SER A 542 1.80 -1.39 19.73
N TYR A 543 1.67 -2.73 19.78
CA TYR A 543 0.80 -3.47 18.86
C TYR A 543 -0.68 -3.19 19.16
N SER A 544 -1.05 -3.18 20.45
CA SER A 544 -2.38 -2.77 20.90
C SER A 544 -2.64 -1.31 20.51
N PHE A 545 -1.66 -0.43 20.71
CA PHE A 545 -1.73 0.99 20.31
C PHE A 545 -1.97 1.18 18.82
N TYR A 546 -1.24 0.46 17.99
CA TYR A 546 -1.39 0.53 16.54
C TYR A 546 -2.78 0.11 16.08
N LEU A 547 -3.34 -0.97 16.64
CA LEU A 547 -4.65 -1.47 16.22
C LEU A 547 -5.82 -0.66 16.79
N LEU A 548 -5.68 -0.10 18.00
CA LEU A 548 -6.74 0.63 18.68
C LEU A 548 -6.82 2.10 18.30
N GLN A 549 -5.73 2.70 17.79
CA GLN A 549 -5.64 4.14 17.52
C GLN A 549 -6.84 4.69 16.76
N ASP A 550 -7.21 4.03 15.68
CA ASP A 550 -8.22 4.53 14.76
C ASP A 550 -9.63 4.34 15.35
N LEU A 551 -9.84 3.31 16.18
CA LEU A 551 -11.08 3.15 16.94
C LEU A 551 -11.22 4.22 18.03
N VAL A 552 -10.12 4.53 18.74
CA VAL A 552 -10.08 5.58 19.77
C VAL A 552 -10.32 6.95 19.16
N ILE A 553 -9.66 7.24 18.03
CA ILE A 553 -9.88 8.49 17.28
C ILE A 553 -11.35 8.57 16.87
N ARG A 554 -11.90 7.56 16.18
CA ARG A 554 -13.30 7.56 15.75
C ARG A 554 -14.29 7.73 16.91
N ALA A 555 -14.07 7.05 18.04
CA ALA A 555 -14.93 7.14 19.21
C ALA A 555 -14.90 8.52 19.87
N LEU A 556 -13.75 9.20 19.90
CA LEU A 556 -13.57 10.47 20.60
C LEU A 556 -13.75 11.71 19.70
N THR A 557 -13.64 11.57 18.38
CA THR A 557 -13.72 12.72 17.45
C THR A 557 -15.01 12.78 16.62
N ASN A 558 -15.89 11.77 16.69
CA ASN A 558 -17.14 11.75 15.90
C ASN A 558 -18.06 12.95 16.20
N ASP A 559 -18.00 13.52 17.40
CA ASP A 559 -18.81 14.67 17.82
C ASP A 559 -18.04 16.01 17.81
N TYR A 560 -16.72 15.99 17.61
CA TYR A 560 -15.84 17.15 17.91
C TYR A 560 -15.24 17.85 16.67
N ARG A 561 -15.62 17.43 15.46
CA ARG A 561 -15.08 17.97 14.20
C ARG A 561 -15.40 19.45 13.94
N ASN A 562 -16.31 20.06 14.68
CA ASN A 562 -16.85 21.39 14.37
C ASN A 562 -16.56 22.49 15.43
N SER A 563 -15.79 22.23 16.50
CA SER A 563 -15.80 23.13 17.67
C SER A 563 -14.46 23.45 18.34
N ALA A 564 -13.34 22.81 17.96
CA ALA A 564 -12.05 23.09 18.59
C ALA A 564 -11.19 24.04 17.74
N GLU A 565 -11.06 25.29 18.21
CA GLU A 565 -10.12 26.28 17.67
C GLU A 565 -9.01 26.58 18.69
N GLY A 566 -7.81 26.91 18.21
CA GLY A 566 -6.69 27.34 19.04
C GLY A 566 -6.17 26.28 20.01
N ILE A 567 -5.98 26.64 21.29
CA ILE A 567 -5.36 25.79 22.34
C ILE A 567 -6.07 24.45 22.53
N TRP A 568 -7.39 24.41 22.26
CA TRP A 568 -8.21 23.22 22.41
C TRP A 568 -7.80 22.08 21.46
N ASN A 569 -7.22 22.40 20.29
CA ASN A 569 -6.70 21.37 19.38
C ASN A 569 -5.47 20.66 19.95
N TYR A 570 -4.57 21.39 20.61
CA TYR A 570 -3.40 20.79 21.26
C TYR A 570 -3.78 19.97 22.50
N LEU A 571 -4.77 20.45 23.27
CA LEU A 571 -5.31 19.69 24.42
C LEU A 571 -6.04 18.42 23.96
N LEU A 572 -6.84 18.49 22.89
CA LEU A 572 -7.47 17.33 22.29
C LEU A 572 -6.42 16.35 21.78
N LEU A 573 -5.38 16.82 21.09
CA LEU A 573 -4.26 15.98 20.62
C LEU A 573 -3.57 15.24 21.78
N GLY A 574 -3.20 15.98 22.84
CA GLY A 574 -2.62 15.40 24.04
C GLY A 574 -3.56 14.39 24.70
N GLY A 575 -4.84 14.73 24.79
CA GLY A 575 -5.91 13.86 25.29
C GLY A 575 -6.04 12.56 24.50
N LEU A 576 -6.03 12.62 23.16
CA LEU A 576 -6.12 11.44 22.29
C LEU A 576 -4.90 10.53 22.43
N ILE A 577 -3.68 11.09 22.55
CA ILE A 577 -2.46 10.30 22.78
C ILE A 577 -2.52 9.60 24.13
N ILE A 578 -2.93 10.31 25.19
CA ILE A 578 -3.05 9.76 26.54
C ILE A 578 -4.14 8.69 26.57
N ALA A 579 -5.30 8.95 25.96
CA ALA A 579 -6.41 8.01 25.87
C ALA A 579 -5.99 6.74 25.13
N ASN A 580 -5.41 6.86 23.93
CA ASN A 580 -4.97 5.70 23.17
C ASN A 580 -3.87 4.91 23.90
N SER A 581 -2.88 5.60 24.49
CA SER A 581 -1.82 4.96 25.29
C SER A 581 -2.40 4.19 26.48
N SER A 582 -3.36 4.79 27.19
CA SER A 582 -3.99 4.19 28.35
C SER A 582 -4.78 2.94 27.97
N VAL A 583 -5.71 3.06 27.02
CA VAL A 583 -6.53 1.93 26.54
C VAL A 583 -5.63 0.80 26.02
N SER A 584 -4.53 1.14 25.33
CA SER A 584 -3.58 0.16 24.81
C SER A 584 -2.81 -0.58 25.90
N ILE A 585 -2.40 0.11 26.98
CA ILE A 585 -1.77 -0.54 28.14
C ILE A 585 -2.76 -1.48 28.84
N LEU A 586 -4.03 -1.06 29.00
CA LEU A 586 -5.07 -1.89 29.61
C LEU A 586 -5.33 -3.15 28.76
N ALA A 587 -5.53 -2.98 27.45
CA ALA A 587 -5.71 -4.08 26.52
C ALA A 587 -4.49 -5.02 26.50
N PHE A 588 -3.27 -4.46 26.52
CA PHE A 588 -2.03 -5.23 26.57
C PHE A 588 -1.92 -6.10 27.83
N ARG A 589 -2.25 -5.53 29.00
CA ARG A 589 -2.12 -6.22 30.31
C ARG A 589 -3.23 -7.21 30.58
N TRP A 590 -4.48 -6.87 30.24
CA TRP A 590 -5.65 -7.64 30.66
C TRP A 590 -6.22 -8.54 29.56
N TYR A 591 -5.90 -8.30 28.29
CA TYR A 591 -6.38 -9.14 27.20
C TYR A 591 -5.24 -9.73 26.37
N GLU A 592 -4.38 -8.91 25.74
CA GLU A 592 -3.34 -9.39 24.81
C GLU A 592 -2.41 -10.40 25.49
N THR A 593 -1.83 -10.04 26.65
CA THR A 593 -0.85 -10.88 27.34
C THR A 593 -1.47 -12.16 27.91
N PRO A 594 -2.60 -12.12 28.65
CA PRO A 594 -3.25 -13.32 29.16
C PRO A 594 -3.68 -14.28 28.05
N VAL A 595 -4.34 -13.79 27.00
CA VAL A 595 -4.79 -14.63 25.87
C VAL A 595 -3.59 -15.22 25.13
N ARG A 596 -2.52 -14.45 24.93
CA ARG A 596 -1.27 -14.94 24.33
C ARG A 596 -0.65 -16.07 25.14
N ILE A 597 -0.58 -15.95 26.46
CA ILE A 597 -0.03 -16.98 27.35
C ILE A 597 -0.92 -18.22 27.31
N TRP A 598 -2.23 -18.04 27.41
CA TRP A 598 -3.21 -19.13 27.37
C TRP A 598 -3.13 -19.94 26.06
N LEU A 599 -3.17 -19.27 24.90
CA LEU A 599 -3.05 -19.92 23.59
C LEU A 599 -1.75 -20.72 23.46
N ARG A 600 -0.64 -20.13 23.91
CA ARG A 600 0.66 -20.82 23.88
C ARG A 600 0.66 -22.03 24.80
N ASN A 601 0.15 -21.95 26.02
CA ASN A 601 0.15 -23.08 26.93
C ASN A 601 -0.80 -24.20 26.47
N ARG A 602 -1.93 -23.86 25.85
CA ARG A 602 -2.94 -24.82 25.40
C ARG A 602 -2.51 -25.63 24.18
N PHE A 603 -1.86 -24.99 23.20
CA PHE A 603 -1.60 -25.59 21.89
C PHE A 603 -0.12 -25.89 21.61
N LYS A 604 0.77 -25.63 22.56
CA LYS A 604 2.20 -25.95 22.44
C LYS A 604 2.36 -27.47 22.37
N ARG A 605 3.08 -27.93 21.35
CA ARG A 605 3.45 -29.33 21.13
C ARG A 605 4.86 -29.62 21.62
#